data_AF-A0A1A9VN10-F1
#
_entry.id   AF-A0A1A9VN10-F1
#
_cell.length_a   1.000
_cell.length_b   1.000
_cell.length_c   1.000
_cell.angle_alpha   90.00
_cell.angle_beta   90.00
_cell.angle_gamma   90.00
#
_symmetry.space_group_name_H-M   'P 1'
#
loop_
_entity.id
_entity.type
_entity.pdbx_description
1 polymer ?
#
loop_
_entity_poly.entity_id
_entity_poly.type
_entity_poly.pdbx_seq_one_letter_code
_entity_poly.pdbx_strand_id
1 'polypeptide(L)'
;MDLNERVKAVNPYNTQIIKEEENVTLDIILVHIGQFGKFQIKILLLICIPMMFSAIFSVAYVFTAGTVIYRCNITECDDIDSKYDEPWTEYAIPYKSSSVLDQCHRYAGNLTDNPLTSFNAEFNYYTKCENDHFDRNNTQACRTDNLIFRDSEKTISNEFNIYCKDEWKLSMVGTLNNIGQFIGIPIGGYISDMYGRRTSLILCSFIAGILGIIRSFATSYIFFVVFEILDSIASSSIYSVCFIIGIELVGPQKRVLACCLITIFYALGEILLALFAKYYQNWRILLRILYGPSLAFIVYFWILPESVRWLLSRNRDEEAKLILKQASAVNQSELPDNWLEKLIAANDDPKLRNSSEKKFPIREAFDKFFWRIAKYSENSPPILFAITALTSAGLSLLFPETTNKTLPNTVKEANDIGATKKTNVTAVENFVT
;
A
#
# COMPACT_ATOMS: atom_id res chain seq x y z
N MET A 1 53.02 40.66 30.82
CA MET A 1 51.60 40.27 30.78
C MET A 1 51.19 40.42 29.33
N ASP A 2 51.20 39.27 28.65
CA ASP A 2 51.49 39.14 27.22
C ASP A 2 50.23 39.34 26.36
N LEU A 3 50.40 39.92 25.16
CA LEU A 3 49.31 40.27 24.23
C LEU A 3 48.51 39.07 23.69
N ASN A 4 48.87 37.85 24.08
CA ASN A 4 48.25 36.59 23.66
C ASN A 4 46.91 36.26 24.34
N GLU A 5 46.47 37.00 25.36
CA GLU A 5 45.17 36.75 26.00
C GLU A 5 43.98 37.49 25.38
N ARG A 6 44.22 38.49 24.50
CA ARG A 6 43.13 39.28 23.88
C ARG A 6 42.56 38.70 22.58
N VAL A 7 43.14 37.62 22.04
CA VAL A 7 42.62 36.97 20.82
C VAL A 7 41.54 35.91 21.13
N LYS A 8 41.30 35.58 22.41
CA LYS A 8 40.27 34.59 22.81
C LYS A 8 38.84 35.12 22.94
N ALA A 9 38.56 36.34 22.49
CA ALA A 9 37.24 36.94 22.68
C ALA A 9 36.69 37.62 21.42
N VAL A 10 36.48 36.88 20.31
CA VAL A 10 35.50 37.27 19.29
C VAL A 10 34.90 36.03 18.60
N ASN A 11 33.57 35.94 18.72
CA ASN A 11 32.59 35.20 17.91
C ASN A 11 32.15 33.78 18.35
N PRO A 12 31.07 33.64 19.15
CA PRO A 12 30.42 32.35 19.42
C PRO A 12 29.85 31.66 18.16
N TYR A 13 29.73 32.37 17.03
CA TYR A 13 29.39 31.80 15.72
C TYR A 13 30.55 30.94 15.14
N ASN A 14 31.81 31.34 15.34
CA ASN A 14 32.97 30.54 14.91
C ASN A 14 33.13 29.29 15.78
N THR A 15 32.80 29.34 17.06
CA THR A 15 32.84 28.15 17.94
C THR A 15 31.72 27.15 17.64
N GLN A 16 30.60 27.60 17.07
CA GLN A 16 29.57 26.70 16.51
C GLN A 16 30.03 26.06 15.20
N ILE A 17 30.65 26.81 14.30
CA ILE A 17 31.21 26.27 13.04
C ILE A 17 32.33 25.24 13.33
N ILE A 18 33.20 25.53 14.30
CA ILE A 18 34.31 24.63 14.69
C ILE A 18 33.79 23.38 15.45
N LYS A 19 32.65 23.46 16.14
CA LYS A 19 31.98 22.28 16.75
C LYS A 19 31.12 21.48 15.77
N GLU A 20 30.58 22.11 14.72
CA GLU A 20 29.89 21.45 13.61
C GLU A 20 30.88 20.67 12.70
N GLU A 21 32.16 21.06 12.69
CA GLU A 21 33.21 20.34 11.95
C GLU A 21 33.60 18.98 12.55
N GLU A 22 33.19 18.65 13.78
CA GLU A 22 33.61 17.42 14.49
C GLU A 22 32.67 16.21 14.27
N ASN A 23 31.42 16.42 13.84
CA ASN A 23 30.48 15.33 13.51
C ASN A 23 29.70 15.65 12.22
N VAL A 24 30.36 15.48 11.07
CA VAL A 24 29.70 15.65 9.75
C VAL A 24 28.70 14.49 9.55
N THR A 25 27.41 14.80 9.67
CA THR A 25 26.32 13.85 9.41
C THR A 25 25.77 14.01 7.99
N LEU A 26 25.11 12.97 7.48
CA LEU A 26 24.47 13.02 6.16
C LEU A 26 23.49 14.19 6.05
N ASP A 27 22.74 14.48 7.12
CA ASP A 27 21.75 15.55 7.12
C ASP A 27 22.41 16.94 7.02
N ILE A 28 23.59 17.14 7.62
CA ILE A 28 24.38 18.37 7.48
C ILE A 28 24.87 18.53 6.02
N ILE A 29 25.35 17.44 5.41
CA ILE A 29 25.74 17.42 4.00
C ILE A 29 24.54 17.77 3.10
N LEU A 30 23.36 17.20 3.35
CA LEU A 30 22.15 17.49 2.57
C LEU A 30 21.66 18.93 2.74
N VAL A 31 21.86 19.54 3.91
CA VAL A 31 21.59 20.98 4.11
C VAL A 31 22.55 21.81 3.26
N HIS A 32 23.83 21.45 3.21
CA HIS A 32 24.85 22.17 2.44
C HIS A 32 24.66 22.02 0.91
N ILE A 33 24.31 20.82 0.43
CA ILE A 33 24.00 20.54 -0.98
C ILE A 33 22.71 21.25 -1.45
N GLY A 34 21.91 21.76 -0.53
CA GLY A 34 20.60 22.32 -0.78
C GLY A 34 19.51 21.31 -0.44
N GLN A 35 18.68 21.67 0.55
CA GLN A 35 17.69 20.78 1.16
C GLN A 35 16.63 20.23 0.19
N PHE A 36 16.40 20.92 -0.94
CA PHE A 36 15.39 20.59 -1.95
C PHE A 36 15.82 21.08 -3.35
N GLY A 37 17.04 20.74 -3.75
CA GLY A 37 17.59 21.10 -5.05
C GLY A 37 17.02 20.30 -6.23
N LYS A 38 17.48 20.61 -7.44
CA LYS A 38 17.01 19.99 -8.69
C LYS A 38 17.22 18.48 -8.70
N PHE A 39 18.31 18.00 -8.10
CA PHE A 39 18.60 16.57 -7.99
C PHE A 39 17.56 15.84 -7.14
N GLN A 40 17.24 16.38 -5.97
CA GLN A 40 16.25 15.82 -5.05
C GLN A 40 14.85 15.83 -5.68
N ILE A 41 14.46 16.93 -6.34
CA ILE A 41 13.16 17.04 -7.03
C ILE A 41 13.05 15.98 -8.12
N LYS A 42 14.10 15.79 -8.93
CA LYS A 42 14.11 14.77 -10.00
C LYS A 42 13.90 13.37 -9.44
N ILE A 43 14.59 13.01 -8.36
CA ILE A 43 14.47 11.70 -7.73
C ILE A 43 13.08 11.52 -7.09
N LEU A 44 12.58 12.55 -6.40
CA LEU A 44 11.25 12.53 -5.80
C LEU A 44 10.17 12.28 -6.86
N LEU A 45 10.21 13.01 -7.98
CA LEU A 45 9.27 12.83 -9.10
C LEU A 45 9.38 11.44 -9.75
N LEU A 46 10.61 10.91 -9.87
CA LEU A 46 10.81 9.55 -10.39
C LEU A 46 10.18 8.48 -9.47
N ILE A 47 10.24 8.67 -8.16
CA ILE A 47 9.68 7.75 -7.15
C ILE A 47 8.15 7.89 -7.03
N CYS A 48 7.60 9.05 -7.36
CA CYS A 48 6.15 9.25 -7.40
C CYS A 48 5.43 8.31 -8.37
N ILE A 49 6.05 7.95 -9.50
CA ILE A 49 5.46 7.02 -10.48
C ILE A 49 5.24 5.61 -9.87
N PRO A 50 6.27 4.89 -9.38
CA PRO A 50 6.05 3.59 -8.74
C PRO A 50 5.15 3.67 -7.50
N MET A 51 5.11 4.82 -6.80
CA MET A 51 4.16 5.04 -5.72
C MET A 51 2.69 4.98 -6.21
N MET A 52 2.37 5.56 -7.37
CA MET A 52 1.04 5.44 -7.97
C MET A 52 0.69 3.99 -8.31
N PHE A 53 1.65 3.23 -8.84
CA PHE A 53 1.45 1.81 -9.15
C PHE A 53 1.25 0.97 -7.88
N SER A 54 1.93 1.31 -6.78
CA SER A 54 1.72 0.67 -5.48
C SER A 54 0.25 0.79 -5.03
N ALA A 55 -0.37 1.96 -5.23
CA ALA A 55 -1.78 2.15 -4.91
C ALA A 55 -2.69 1.33 -5.82
N ILE A 56 -2.41 1.36 -7.13
CA ILE A 56 -3.16 0.60 -8.13
C ILE A 56 -3.15 -0.90 -7.80
N PHE A 57 -1.99 -1.48 -7.51
CA PHE A 57 -1.87 -2.92 -7.20
C PHE A 57 -2.58 -3.30 -5.90
N SER A 58 -2.50 -2.44 -4.88
CA SER A 58 -3.14 -2.68 -3.59
C SER A 58 -4.67 -2.72 -3.69
N VAL A 59 -5.27 -1.91 -4.58
CA VAL A 59 -6.73 -1.66 -4.60
C VAL A 59 -7.42 -2.23 -5.85
N ALA A 60 -6.68 -2.69 -6.87
CA ALA A 60 -7.26 -3.20 -8.13
C ALA A 60 -8.30 -4.32 -7.93
N TYR A 61 -8.20 -5.10 -6.86
CA TYR A 61 -9.17 -6.15 -6.57
C TYR A 61 -10.59 -5.64 -6.35
N VAL A 62 -10.77 -4.40 -5.89
CA VAL A 62 -12.10 -3.82 -5.61
C VAL A 62 -12.95 -3.76 -6.89
N PHE A 63 -12.32 -3.44 -8.02
CA PHE A 63 -13.02 -3.37 -9.32
C PHE A 63 -13.08 -4.72 -10.03
N THR A 64 -12.08 -5.59 -9.84
CA THR A 64 -12.10 -6.92 -10.48
C THR A 64 -13.04 -7.89 -9.76
N ALA A 65 -13.14 -7.80 -8.43
CA ALA A 65 -14.06 -8.53 -7.56
C ALA A 65 -15.37 -7.77 -7.28
N GLY A 66 -15.71 -6.77 -8.09
CA GLY A 66 -16.96 -6.03 -7.97
C GLY A 66 -18.17 -6.92 -8.23
N THR A 67 -19.23 -6.73 -7.44
CA THR A 67 -20.55 -7.31 -7.71
C THR A 67 -21.17 -6.61 -8.90
N VAL A 68 -21.83 -7.40 -9.75
CA VAL A 68 -22.58 -6.87 -10.90
C VAL A 68 -24.06 -6.82 -10.57
N ILE A 69 -24.79 -5.91 -11.21
CA ILE A 69 -26.24 -5.80 -11.03
C ILE A 69 -26.93 -6.76 -12.00
N TYR A 70 -27.59 -7.77 -11.46
CA TYR A 70 -28.33 -8.77 -12.22
C TYR A 70 -29.68 -9.08 -11.58
N ARG A 71 -30.57 -9.67 -12.38
CA ARG A 71 -31.85 -10.21 -11.94
C ARG A 71 -31.99 -11.64 -12.43
N CYS A 72 -32.91 -12.35 -11.79
CA CYS A 72 -33.24 -13.71 -12.16
C CYS A 72 -33.97 -13.74 -13.50
N ASN A 73 -33.65 -14.72 -14.34
CA ASN A 73 -34.49 -15.04 -15.49
C ASN A 73 -35.74 -15.76 -14.99
N ILE A 74 -36.89 -15.19 -15.32
CA ILE A 74 -38.20 -15.75 -15.06
C ILE A 74 -38.62 -16.43 -16.35
N THR A 75 -38.37 -17.73 -16.44
CA THR A 75 -38.61 -18.56 -17.64
C THR A 75 -40.04 -18.47 -18.18
N GLU A 76 -40.98 -18.12 -17.32
CA GLU A 76 -42.39 -17.95 -17.63
C GLU A 76 -42.69 -16.64 -18.38
N CYS A 77 -41.77 -15.65 -18.30
CA CYS A 77 -41.93 -14.27 -18.79
C CYS A 77 -40.82 -13.79 -19.72
N ASP A 78 -39.59 -14.18 -19.46
CA ASP A 78 -38.41 -13.73 -20.19
C ASP A 78 -38.34 -14.40 -21.56
N ASP A 79 -38.01 -13.60 -22.57
CA ASP A 79 -37.59 -14.02 -23.91
C ASP A 79 -36.10 -13.65 -24.12
N ILE A 80 -35.58 -13.99 -25.30
CA ILE A 80 -34.21 -13.68 -25.71
C ILE A 80 -33.93 -12.16 -25.67
N ASP A 81 -34.94 -11.32 -25.93
CA ASP A 81 -34.83 -9.87 -25.99
C ASP A 81 -35.18 -9.15 -24.67
N SER A 82 -35.50 -9.90 -23.61
CA SER A 82 -35.91 -9.31 -22.34
C SER A 82 -34.79 -8.51 -21.68
N LYS A 83 -35.12 -7.30 -21.23
CA LYS A 83 -34.16 -6.38 -20.62
C LYS A 83 -34.16 -6.52 -19.11
N TYR A 84 -33.18 -5.93 -18.44
CA TYR A 84 -33.15 -5.92 -16.98
C TYR A 84 -34.40 -5.26 -16.38
N ASP A 85 -34.79 -4.08 -16.86
CA ASP A 85 -35.99 -3.38 -16.39
C ASP A 85 -37.20 -3.78 -17.25
N GLU A 86 -38.07 -4.62 -16.70
CA GLU A 86 -39.34 -5.02 -17.29
C GLU A 86 -40.48 -4.75 -16.30
N PRO A 87 -41.68 -4.33 -16.76
CA PRO A 87 -42.76 -3.89 -15.89
C PRO A 87 -43.26 -4.99 -14.95
N TRP A 88 -43.09 -6.26 -15.34
CA TRP A 88 -43.52 -7.41 -14.55
C TRP A 88 -42.55 -7.82 -13.44
N THR A 89 -41.33 -7.27 -13.42
CA THR A 89 -40.33 -7.58 -12.40
C THR A 89 -40.76 -7.18 -10.99
N GLU A 90 -41.57 -6.12 -10.87
CA GLU A 90 -42.07 -5.60 -9.58
C GLU A 90 -42.96 -6.60 -8.81
N TYR A 91 -43.67 -7.47 -9.53
CA TYR A 91 -44.53 -8.49 -8.92
C TYR A 91 -43.98 -9.90 -9.03
N ALA A 92 -42.94 -10.13 -9.82
CA ALA A 92 -42.32 -11.43 -10.00
C ALA A 92 -41.05 -11.65 -9.16
N ILE A 93 -40.42 -10.56 -8.68
CA ILE A 93 -39.22 -10.58 -7.84
C ILE A 93 -39.52 -9.85 -6.51
N PRO A 94 -39.18 -10.44 -5.35
CA PRO A 94 -39.36 -9.78 -4.05
C PRO A 94 -38.42 -8.58 -3.90
N TYR A 95 -38.82 -7.61 -3.07
CA TYR A 95 -37.97 -6.48 -2.69
C TYR A 95 -37.12 -6.81 -1.46
N LYS A 96 -35.80 -6.57 -1.55
CA LYS A 96 -34.88 -6.70 -0.41
C LYS A 96 -34.95 -5.48 0.52
N SER A 97 -35.20 -4.31 -0.06
CA SER A 97 -35.51 -3.05 0.63
C SER A 97 -36.49 -2.24 -0.23
N SER A 98 -37.11 -1.17 0.30
CA SER A 98 -38.29 -0.49 -0.30
C SER A 98 -38.19 -0.07 -1.78
N SER A 99 -37.01 -0.08 -2.40
CA SER A 99 -36.81 0.23 -3.82
C SER A 99 -35.82 -0.70 -4.55
N VAL A 100 -35.28 -1.73 -3.91
CA VAL A 100 -34.26 -2.61 -4.50
C VAL A 100 -34.79 -4.04 -4.60
N LEU A 101 -34.91 -4.53 -5.83
CA LEU A 101 -35.28 -5.92 -6.13
C LEU A 101 -34.21 -6.88 -5.58
N ASP A 102 -34.67 -8.01 -5.05
CA ASP A 102 -33.78 -9.09 -4.64
C ASP A 102 -33.14 -9.74 -5.87
N GLN A 103 -31.84 -10.00 -5.79
CA GLN A 103 -31.07 -10.59 -6.89
C GLN A 103 -31.06 -12.12 -6.83
N CYS A 104 -31.46 -12.69 -5.69
CA CYS A 104 -31.24 -14.11 -5.37
C CYS A 104 -32.49 -14.95 -5.23
N HIS A 105 -33.65 -14.31 -5.07
CA HIS A 105 -34.93 -14.99 -4.95
C HIS A 105 -35.94 -14.42 -5.94
N ARG A 106 -36.87 -15.25 -6.36
CA ARG A 106 -38.03 -14.89 -7.18
C ARG A 106 -39.31 -15.47 -6.57
N TYR A 107 -40.47 -14.95 -6.92
CA TYR A 107 -41.73 -15.58 -6.53
C TYR A 107 -42.01 -16.83 -7.36
N ALA A 108 -42.62 -17.84 -6.74
CA ALA A 108 -43.01 -19.06 -7.43
C ALA A 108 -44.15 -18.76 -8.42
N GLY A 109 -44.05 -19.26 -9.66
CA GLY A 109 -45.17 -19.26 -10.59
C GLY A 109 -46.24 -20.27 -10.19
N ASN A 110 -47.52 -19.90 -10.31
CA ASN A 110 -48.66 -20.75 -9.94
C ASN A 110 -49.01 -21.84 -10.97
N LEU A 111 -48.26 -22.00 -12.06
CA LEU A 111 -48.59 -22.88 -13.19
C LEU A 111 -47.39 -23.73 -13.61
N THR A 112 -47.63 -25.04 -13.81
CA THR A 112 -46.55 -26.03 -13.93
C THR A 112 -45.97 -26.22 -15.33
N ASP A 113 -46.63 -25.88 -16.45
CA ASP A 113 -46.13 -26.34 -17.78
C ASP A 113 -46.48 -25.47 -19.03
N ASN A 114 -46.48 -24.13 -18.98
CA ASN A 114 -46.50 -23.31 -20.22
C ASN A 114 -45.98 -21.87 -19.98
N PRO A 115 -45.46 -21.16 -21.01
CA PRO A 115 -45.26 -19.72 -20.90
C PRO A 115 -46.60 -19.09 -20.55
N LEU A 116 -46.60 -18.26 -19.48
CA LEU A 116 -47.78 -17.65 -18.90
C LEU A 116 -48.43 -16.68 -19.90
N THR A 117 -49.24 -17.23 -20.80
CA THR A 117 -49.96 -16.53 -21.85
C THR A 117 -51.43 -16.50 -21.45
N SER A 118 -51.87 -15.38 -20.90
CA SER A 118 -53.30 -15.10 -20.74
C SER A 118 -53.81 -14.53 -22.07
N PHE A 119 -54.84 -15.15 -22.66
CA PHE A 119 -55.48 -14.59 -23.85
C PHE A 119 -56.40 -13.45 -23.41
N ASN A 120 -56.04 -12.22 -23.75
CA ASN A 120 -56.91 -11.07 -23.51
C ASN A 120 -57.99 -11.02 -24.60
N ALA A 121 -59.18 -11.53 -24.27
CA ALA A 121 -60.31 -11.63 -25.18
C ALA A 121 -60.85 -10.26 -25.66
N GLU A 122 -60.55 -9.18 -24.94
CA GLU A 122 -61.02 -7.82 -25.27
C GLU A 122 -60.11 -7.13 -26.31
N PHE A 123 -58.82 -7.47 -26.32
CA PHE A 123 -57.82 -6.87 -27.22
C PHE A 123 -57.16 -7.86 -28.20
N ASN A 124 -57.58 -9.12 -28.21
CA ASN A 124 -57.14 -10.16 -29.14
C ASN A 124 -55.60 -10.33 -29.19
N TYR A 125 -54.94 -10.14 -28.05
CA TYR A 125 -53.50 -10.36 -27.88
C TYR A 125 -53.24 -11.24 -26.64
N TYR A 126 -52.11 -11.94 -26.64
CA TYR A 126 -51.67 -12.71 -25.49
C TYR A 126 -50.93 -11.79 -24.52
N THR A 127 -51.45 -11.59 -23.31
CA THR A 127 -50.69 -10.95 -22.23
C THR A 127 -49.66 -11.94 -21.72
N LYS A 128 -48.39 -11.54 -21.73
CA LYS A 128 -47.31 -12.30 -21.11
C LYS A 128 -47.12 -11.77 -19.69
N CYS A 129 -47.29 -12.65 -18.70
CA CYS A 129 -47.00 -12.41 -17.29
C CYS A 129 -47.77 -11.30 -16.56
N GLU A 130 -48.90 -11.71 -15.96
CA GLU A 130 -49.69 -10.89 -15.05
C GLU A 130 -49.34 -11.15 -13.57
N ASN A 131 -49.74 -10.23 -12.70
CA ASN A 131 -49.46 -10.26 -11.26
C ASN A 131 -50.04 -11.50 -10.57
N ASP A 132 -51.23 -11.95 -10.98
CA ASP A 132 -51.94 -13.08 -10.36
C ASP A 132 -51.27 -14.44 -10.63
N HIS A 133 -50.31 -14.49 -11.55
CA HIS A 133 -49.57 -15.70 -11.87
C HIS A 133 -48.44 -16.03 -10.87
N PHE A 134 -48.12 -15.12 -9.95
CA PHE A 134 -47.03 -15.29 -8.97
C PHE A 134 -47.56 -15.40 -7.54
N ASP A 135 -47.12 -16.43 -6.81
CA ASP A 135 -47.39 -16.56 -5.38
C ASP A 135 -46.40 -15.72 -4.57
N ARG A 136 -46.90 -14.60 -4.02
CA ARG A 136 -46.09 -13.69 -3.19
C ARG A 136 -45.69 -14.27 -1.84
N ASN A 137 -46.31 -15.36 -1.39
CA ASN A 137 -45.96 -16.01 -0.12
C ASN A 137 -44.86 -17.06 -0.29
N ASN A 138 -44.58 -17.49 -1.52
CA ASN A 138 -43.64 -18.56 -1.79
C ASN A 138 -42.47 -18.04 -2.65
N THR A 139 -41.29 -17.95 -2.05
CA THR A 139 -40.06 -17.53 -2.73
C THR A 139 -39.19 -18.73 -3.08
N GLN A 140 -38.61 -18.70 -4.27
CA GLN A 140 -37.70 -19.72 -4.78
C GLN A 140 -36.34 -19.10 -5.07
N ALA A 141 -35.28 -19.85 -4.86
CA ALA A 141 -33.93 -19.43 -5.21
C ALA A 141 -33.78 -19.35 -6.73
N CYS A 142 -33.09 -18.32 -7.20
CA CYS A 142 -32.87 -18.12 -8.62
C CYS A 142 -31.90 -19.13 -9.20
N ARG A 143 -32.14 -19.48 -10.47
CA ARG A 143 -31.27 -20.35 -11.23
C ARG A 143 -30.06 -19.54 -11.74
N THR A 144 -28.87 -20.06 -11.52
CA THR A 144 -27.61 -19.32 -11.73
C THR A 144 -27.11 -19.34 -13.18
N ASP A 145 -27.65 -20.21 -14.03
CA ASP A 145 -27.19 -20.42 -15.40
C ASP A 145 -27.71 -19.38 -16.39
N ASN A 146 -28.90 -18.83 -16.15
CA ASN A 146 -29.53 -17.82 -17.01
C ASN A 146 -29.89 -16.58 -16.17
N LEU A 147 -28.93 -15.68 -15.95
CA LEU A 147 -29.17 -14.40 -15.27
C LEU A 147 -29.20 -13.27 -16.30
N ILE A 148 -30.05 -12.27 -16.06
CA ILE A 148 -30.16 -11.08 -16.92
C ILE A 148 -29.44 -9.92 -16.23
N PHE A 149 -28.40 -9.41 -16.88
CA PHE A 149 -27.56 -8.34 -16.36
C PHE A 149 -28.09 -6.98 -16.80
N ARG A 150 -28.00 -5.97 -15.92
CA ARG A 150 -28.33 -4.59 -16.25
C ARG A 150 -27.29 -4.00 -17.19
N ASP A 151 -26.03 -4.21 -16.86
CA ASP A 151 -24.88 -3.61 -17.51
C ASP A 151 -24.03 -4.67 -18.22
N SER A 152 -23.30 -4.25 -19.27
CA SER A 152 -22.39 -5.13 -20.02
C SER A 152 -21.01 -5.29 -19.36
N GLU A 153 -20.89 -4.96 -18.09
CA GLU A 153 -19.65 -5.07 -17.33
C GLU A 153 -19.27 -6.52 -17.10
N LYS A 154 -17.98 -6.82 -17.19
CA LYS A 154 -17.41 -8.15 -16.96
C LYS A 154 -16.47 -8.06 -15.77
N THR A 155 -16.88 -8.66 -14.66
CA THR A 155 -16.08 -8.87 -13.45
C THR A 155 -15.88 -10.37 -13.22
N ILE A 156 -15.12 -10.74 -12.18
CA ILE A 156 -14.97 -12.15 -11.82
C ILE A 156 -16.30 -12.75 -11.31
N SER A 157 -17.24 -11.91 -10.86
CA SER A 157 -18.55 -12.36 -10.37
C SER A 157 -19.30 -13.06 -11.50
N ASN A 158 -19.47 -12.38 -12.63
CA ASN A 158 -20.21 -12.92 -13.75
C ASN A 158 -19.43 -13.88 -14.64
N GLU A 159 -18.09 -13.82 -14.64
CA GLU A 159 -17.30 -14.79 -15.40
C GLU A 159 -17.13 -16.15 -14.69
N PHE A 160 -17.05 -16.16 -13.35
CA PHE A 160 -16.92 -17.40 -12.57
C PHE A 160 -18.24 -17.84 -11.91
N ASN A 161 -19.36 -17.24 -12.30
CA ASN A 161 -20.69 -17.51 -11.76
C ASN A 161 -20.79 -17.42 -10.22
N ILE A 162 -20.19 -16.39 -9.64
CA ILE A 162 -20.16 -16.13 -8.20
C ILE A 162 -21.29 -15.18 -7.84
N TYR A 163 -22.37 -15.76 -7.31
CA TYR A 163 -23.60 -15.04 -6.98
C TYR A 163 -24.21 -15.57 -5.68
N CYS A 164 -25.02 -14.75 -5.01
CA CYS A 164 -25.86 -15.18 -3.87
C CYS A 164 -25.09 -15.94 -2.79
N LYS A 165 -25.29 -17.26 -2.65
CA LYS A 165 -24.61 -18.10 -1.66
C LYS A 165 -23.08 -18.07 -1.79
N ASP A 166 -22.56 -17.76 -2.96
CA ASP A 166 -21.14 -17.71 -3.27
C ASP A 166 -20.55 -16.29 -3.20
N GLU A 167 -21.35 -15.26 -2.93
CA GLU A 167 -20.92 -13.85 -2.91
C GLU A 167 -19.74 -13.60 -1.94
N TRP A 168 -19.64 -14.37 -0.85
CA TRP A 168 -18.51 -14.31 0.10
C TRP A 168 -17.14 -14.53 -0.56
N LYS A 169 -17.07 -15.23 -1.71
CA LYS A 169 -15.85 -15.43 -2.48
C LYS A 169 -15.30 -14.10 -3.00
N LEU A 170 -16.14 -13.13 -3.34
CA LEU A 170 -15.69 -11.80 -3.78
C LEU A 170 -14.97 -11.05 -2.64
N SER A 171 -15.55 -11.07 -1.44
CA SER A 171 -14.93 -10.49 -0.24
C SER A 171 -13.62 -11.19 0.14
N MET A 172 -13.55 -12.51 -0.08
CA MET A 172 -12.35 -13.31 0.19
C MET A 172 -11.14 -12.86 -0.64
N VAL A 173 -11.35 -12.36 -1.87
CA VAL A 173 -10.27 -11.79 -2.69
C VAL A 173 -9.56 -10.66 -1.93
N GLY A 174 -10.32 -9.72 -1.36
CA GLY A 174 -9.78 -8.61 -0.58
C GLY A 174 -9.09 -9.07 0.71
N THR A 175 -9.65 -10.07 1.39
CA THR A 175 -9.01 -10.66 2.57
C THR A 175 -7.65 -11.28 2.22
N LEU A 176 -7.57 -12.02 1.11
CA LEU A 176 -6.36 -12.69 0.66
C LEU A 176 -5.32 -11.71 0.11
N ASN A 177 -5.75 -10.63 -0.54
CA ASN A 177 -4.87 -9.51 -0.90
C ASN A 177 -4.20 -8.93 0.36
N ASN A 178 -4.98 -8.59 1.39
CA ASN A 178 -4.45 -8.06 2.65
C ASN A 178 -3.50 -9.04 3.37
N ILE A 179 -3.82 -10.33 3.38
CA ILE A 179 -2.93 -11.37 3.92
C ILE A 179 -1.61 -11.41 3.14
N GLY A 180 -1.70 -11.35 1.80
CA GLY A 180 -0.53 -11.26 0.94
C GLY A 180 0.34 -10.04 1.27
N GLN A 181 -0.27 -8.87 1.46
CA GLN A 181 0.46 -7.67 1.85
C GLN A 181 1.12 -7.81 3.22
N PHE A 182 0.41 -8.36 4.22
CA PHE A 182 0.94 -8.58 5.56
C PHE A 182 2.18 -9.49 5.54
N ILE A 183 2.16 -10.55 4.72
CA ILE A 183 3.30 -11.46 4.53
C ILE A 183 4.41 -10.77 3.73
N GLY A 184 4.05 -9.98 2.72
CA GLY A 184 5.00 -9.35 1.81
C GLY A 184 5.81 -8.21 2.43
N ILE A 185 5.23 -7.38 3.32
CA ILE A 185 5.93 -6.26 3.96
C ILE A 185 7.26 -6.69 4.64
N PRO A 186 7.30 -7.70 5.53
CA PRO A 186 8.56 -8.13 6.16
C PRO A 186 9.53 -8.76 5.15
N ILE A 187 9.03 -9.52 4.17
CA ILE A 187 9.85 -10.15 3.14
C ILE A 187 10.52 -9.09 2.26
N GLY A 188 9.74 -8.14 1.74
CA GLY A 188 10.24 -7.07 0.90
C GLY A 188 11.10 -6.06 1.66
N GLY A 189 10.84 -5.85 2.97
CA GLY A 189 11.75 -5.11 3.86
C GLY A 189 13.10 -5.81 3.99
N TYR A 190 13.11 -7.12 4.25
CA TYR A 190 14.33 -7.92 4.29
C TYR A 190 15.10 -7.88 2.97
N ILE A 191 14.41 -8.02 1.83
CA ILE A 191 15.01 -7.93 0.49
C ILE A 191 15.60 -6.53 0.24
N SER A 192 14.88 -5.47 0.61
CA SER A 192 15.31 -4.08 0.50
C SER A 192 16.60 -3.81 1.28
N ASP A 193 16.69 -4.30 2.51
CA ASP A 193 17.87 -4.07 3.33
C ASP A 193 19.04 -4.97 2.93
N MET A 194 18.79 -6.16 2.37
CA MET A 194 19.84 -7.09 1.95
C MET A 194 20.45 -6.74 0.57
N TYR A 195 19.60 -6.47 -0.42
CA TYR A 195 20.00 -6.32 -1.82
C TYR A 195 20.01 -4.86 -2.32
N GLY A 196 19.49 -3.93 -1.52
CA GLY A 196 19.38 -2.52 -1.87
C GLY A 196 17.95 -2.11 -2.15
N ARG A 197 17.66 -0.85 -1.85
CA ARG A 197 16.31 -0.28 -1.92
C ARG A 197 15.88 -0.13 -3.37
N ARG A 198 16.75 0.37 -4.24
CA ARG A 198 16.48 0.46 -5.69
C ARG A 198 16.24 -0.91 -6.30
N THR A 199 17.11 -1.88 -6.02
CA THR A 199 16.99 -3.24 -6.56
C THR A 199 15.69 -3.89 -6.11
N SER A 200 15.33 -3.76 -4.83
CA SER A 200 14.07 -4.26 -4.28
C SER A 200 12.87 -3.62 -4.97
N LEU A 201 12.86 -2.29 -5.13
CA LEU A 201 11.77 -1.58 -5.81
C LEU A 201 11.54 -2.11 -7.23
N ILE A 202 12.61 -2.26 -8.01
CA ILE A 202 12.54 -2.74 -9.39
C ILE A 202 12.05 -4.17 -9.44
N LEU A 203 12.63 -5.06 -8.61
CA LEU A 203 12.29 -6.47 -8.59
C LEU A 203 10.83 -6.70 -8.18
N CYS A 204 10.40 -6.07 -7.09
CA CYS A 204 9.03 -6.14 -6.59
C CYS A 204 8.02 -5.61 -7.61
N SER A 205 8.27 -4.45 -8.21
CA SER A 205 7.37 -3.86 -9.22
C SER A 205 7.29 -4.70 -10.49
N PHE A 206 8.43 -5.22 -10.96
CA PHE A 206 8.49 -6.05 -12.17
C PHE A 206 7.81 -7.40 -11.97
N ILE A 207 8.06 -8.07 -10.84
CA ILE A 207 7.42 -9.35 -10.49
C ILE A 207 5.91 -9.15 -10.32
N ALA A 208 5.47 -8.11 -9.60
CA ALA A 208 4.05 -7.77 -9.48
C ALA A 208 3.40 -7.56 -10.86
N GLY A 209 4.06 -6.81 -11.75
CA GLY A 209 3.68 -6.64 -13.15
C GLY A 209 3.42 -7.96 -13.89
N ILE A 210 4.36 -8.89 -13.82
CA ILE A 210 4.23 -10.22 -14.44
C ILE A 210 3.07 -10.99 -13.83
N LEU A 211 2.99 -11.05 -12.49
CA LEU A 211 1.97 -11.81 -11.78
C LEU A 211 0.56 -11.28 -12.06
N GLY A 212 0.37 -9.95 -12.10
CA GLY A 212 -0.91 -9.33 -12.45
C GLY A 212 -1.33 -9.55 -13.91
N ILE A 213 -0.37 -9.57 -14.84
CA ILE A 213 -0.66 -9.94 -16.25
C ILE A 213 -1.06 -11.41 -16.35
N ILE A 214 -0.34 -12.32 -15.69
CA ILE A 214 -0.70 -13.75 -15.65
C ILE A 214 -2.10 -13.93 -15.03
N ARG A 215 -2.40 -13.21 -13.94
CA ARG A 215 -3.73 -13.18 -13.31
C ARG A 215 -4.84 -12.79 -14.28
N SER A 216 -4.58 -11.89 -15.24
CA SER A 216 -5.56 -11.51 -16.27
C SER A 216 -6.00 -12.67 -17.18
N PHE A 217 -5.22 -13.75 -17.24
CA PHE A 217 -5.53 -14.97 -18.00
C PHE A 217 -6.20 -16.06 -17.14
N ALA A 218 -6.57 -15.76 -15.89
CA ALA A 218 -7.18 -16.74 -14.99
C ALA A 218 -8.44 -17.34 -15.60
N THR A 219 -8.50 -18.67 -15.72
CA THR A 219 -9.69 -19.40 -16.20
C THR A 219 -10.55 -19.95 -15.07
N SER A 220 -10.08 -19.86 -13.83
CA SER A 220 -10.79 -20.29 -12.64
C SER A 220 -10.58 -19.32 -11.48
N TYR A 221 -11.54 -19.30 -10.55
CA TYR A 221 -11.46 -18.49 -9.33
C TYR A 221 -10.22 -18.81 -8.48
N ILE A 222 -9.87 -20.09 -8.35
CA ILE A 222 -8.68 -20.51 -7.57
C ILE A 222 -7.40 -19.98 -8.21
N PHE A 223 -7.26 -20.08 -9.53
CA PHE A 223 -6.11 -19.51 -10.23
C PHE A 223 -6.04 -17.99 -9.98
N PHE A 224 -7.16 -17.29 -10.12
CA PHE A 224 -7.21 -15.84 -9.90
C PHE A 224 -6.72 -15.46 -8.50
N VAL A 225 -7.23 -16.13 -7.47
CA VAL A 225 -6.91 -15.86 -6.07
C VAL A 225 -5.47 -16.21 -5.70
N VAL A 226 -4.91 -17.29 -6.24
CA VAL A 226 -3.50 -17.65 -6.00
C VAL A 226 -2.58 -16.55 -6.52
N PHE A 227 -2.82 -16.07 -7.74
CA PHE A 227 -2.02 -14.98 -8.30
C PHE A 227 -2.30 -13.63 -7.62
N GLU A 228 -3.51 -13.40 -7.10
CA GLU A 228 -3.81 -12.22 -6.26
C GLU A 228 -2.90 -12.16 -5.03
N ILE A 229 -2.76 -13.28 -4.31
CA ILE A 229 -1.91 -13.35 -3.11
C ILE A 229 -0.44 -13.14 -3.49
N LEU A 230 0.04 -13.83 -4.53
CA LEU A 230 1.43 -13.74 -4.97
C LEU A 230 1.79 -12.32 -5.40
N ASP A 231 0.90 -11.66 -6.17
CA ASP A 231 1.04 -10.27 -6.57
C ASP A 231 1.04 -9.32 -5.37
N SER A 232 0.13 -9.53 -4.41
CA SER A 232 0.04 -8.74 -3.18
C SER A 232 1.31 -8.86 -2.33
N ILE A 233 1.89 -10.07 -2.24
CA ILE A 233 3.18 -10.29 -1.56
C ILE A 233 4.28 -9.49 -2.27
N ALA A 234 4.37 -9.59 -3.61
CA ALA A 234 5.41 -8.94 -4.39
C ALA A 234 5.32 -7.40 -4.35
N SER A 235 4.11 -6.84 -4.43
CA SER A 235 3.88 -5.39 -4.51
C SER A 235 3.90 -4.65 -3.17
N SER A 236 3.67 -5.35 -2.07
CA SER A 236 3.51 -4.76 -0.72
C SER A 236 4.65 -3.86 -0.23
N SER A 237 5.89 -4.13 -0.63
CA SER A 237 7.07 -3.37 -0.20
C SER A 237 7.34 -2.12 -1.05
N ILE A 238 6.67 -1.97 -2.20
CA ILE A 238 6.88 -0.83 -3.11
C ILE A 238 6.63 0.48 -2.36
N TYR A 239 5.52 0.58 -1.62
CA TYR A 239 5.18 1.77 -0.84
C TYR A 239 6.29 2.15 0.16
N SER A 240 6.71 1.21 1.01
CA SER A 240 7.69 1.50 2.06
C SER A 240 9.06 1.84 1.49
N VAL A 241 9.51 1.12 0.46
CA VAL A 241 10.80 1.36 -0.21
C VAL A 241 10.81 2.73 -0.91
N CYS A 242 9.75 3.05 -1.67
CA CYS A 242 9.60 4.35 -2.31
C CYS A 242 9.62 5.48 -1.28
N PHE A 243 8.84 5.34 -0.20
CA PHE A 243 8.78 6.34 0.85
C PHE A 243 10.15 6.59 1.48
N ILE A 244 10.89 5.52 1.80
CA ILE A 244 12.21 5.63 2.41
C ILE A 244 13.23 6.30 1.46
N ILE A 245 13.34 5.86 0.20
CA ILE A 245 14.27 6.47 -0.76
C ILE A 245 13.92 7.95 -0.97
N GLY A 246 12.62 8.27 -1.06
CA GLY A 246 12.15 9.63 -1.32
C GLY A 246 12.50 10.65 -0.24
N ILE A 247 12.56 10.24 1.03
CA ILE A 247 12.89 11.13 2.16
C ILE A 247 14.38 11.18 2.48
N GLU A 248 15.15 10.21 1.99
CA GLU A 248 16.53 10.00 2.39
C GLU A 248 17.49 11.06 1.85
N LEU A 249 17.25 11.51 0.62
CA LEU A 249 18.05 12.56 -0.05
C LEU A 249 17.50 13.96 0.21
N VAL A 250 16.36 14.08 0.89
CA VAL A 250 15.72 15.36 1.23
C VAL A 250 16.22 15.84 2.58
N GLY A 251 16.57 17.12 2.65
CA GLY A 251 17.03 17.76 3.88
C GLY A 251 15.92 17.79 4.95
N PRO A 252 16.28 17.75 6.25
CA PRO A 252 15.35 17.52 7.35
C PRO A 252 14.16 18.49 7.40
N GLN A 253 14.33 19.78 7.06
CA GLN A 253 13.24 20.76 7.11
C GLN A 253 12.19 20.59 6.00
N LYS A 254 12.55 19.93 4.89
CA LYS A 254 11.67 19.72 3.73
C LYS A 254 11.13 18.29 3.63
N ARG A 255 11.51 17.40 4.56
CA ARG A 255 11.05 16.01 4.60
C ARG A 255 9.53 15.90 4.67
N VAL A 256 8.87 16.71 5.52
CA VAL A 256 7.40 16.67 5.65
C VAL A 256 6.72 16.99 4.31
N LEU A 257 7.22 17.99 3.57
CA LEU A 257 6.71 18.33 2.24
C LEU A 257 6.90 17.17 1.25
N ALA A 258 8.07 16.53 1.26
CA ALA A 258 8.33 15.36 0.43
C ALA A 258 7.40 14.19 0.77
N CYS A 259 7.17 13.91 2.06
CA CYS A 259 6.20 12.91 2.52
C CYS A 259 4.80 13.22 1.99
N CYS A 260 4.33 14.47 2.14
CA CYS A 260 3.02 14.90 1.63
C CYS A 260 2.92 14.74 0.11
N LEU A 261 3.96 15.08 -0.64
CA LEU A 261 3.97 14.88 -2.09
C LEU A 261 3.84 13.41 -2.44
N ILE A 262 4.64 12.54 -1.81
CA ILE A 262 4.59 11.09 -2.06
C ILE A 262 3.18 10.53 -1.79
N THR A 263 2.53 10.93 -0.70
CA THR A 263 1.17 10.45 -0.36
C THR A 263 0.10 11.01 -1.30
N ILE A 264 0.24 12.24 -1.81
CA ILE A 264 -0.67 12.77 -2.84
C ILE A 264 -0.60 11.91 -4.11
N PHE A 265 0.59 11.51 -4.54
CA PHE A 265 0.75 10.65 -5.70
C PHE A 265 0.16 9.25 -5.49
N TYR A 266 0.22 8.72 -4.26
CA TYR A 266 -0.50 7.48 -3.93
C TYR A 266 -2.02 7.63 -4.18
N ALA A 267 -2.63 8.69 -3.66
CA ALA A 267 -4.06 8.98 -3.88
C ALA A 267 -4.40 9.23 -5.38
N LEU A 268 -3.51 9.88 -6.13
CA LEU A 268 -3.66 10.02 -7.59
C LEU A 268 -3.67 8.66 -8.30
N GLY A 269 -2.91 7.68 -7.80
CA GLY A 269 -2.95 6.31 -8.29
C GLY A 269 -4.33 5.66 -8.12
N GLU A 270 -4.98 5.86 -6.97
CA GLU A 270 -6.34 5.36 -6.71
C GLU A 270 -7.38 6.04 -7.62
N ILE A 271 -7.26 7.35 -7.82
CA ILE A 271 -8.14 8.10 -8.75
C ILE A 271 -7.97 7.58 -10.18
N LEU A 272 -6.73 7.35 -10.63
CA LEU A 272 -6.47 6.78 -11.95
C LEU A 272 -7.03 5.36 -12.09
N LEU A 273 -6.91 4.53 -11.05
CA LEU A 273 -7.52 3.21 -11.03
C LEU A 273 -9.03 3.30 -11.26
N ALA A 274 -9.73 4.18 -10.53
CA ALA A 274 -11.16 4.37 -10.68
C ALA A 274 -11.54 4.89 -12.09
N LEU A 275 -10.74 5.79 -12.66
CA LEU A 275 -10.94 6.28 -14.03
C LEU A 275 -10.77 5.16 -15.07
N PHE A 276 -9.73 4.33 -14.93
CA PHE A 276 -9.52 3.20 -15.82
C PHE A 276 -10.61 2.14 -15.66
N ALA A 277 -11.06 1.86 -14.44
CA ALA A 277 -12.17 0.92 -14.20
C ALA A 277 -13.48 1.41 -14.83
N LYS A 278 -13.75 2.72 -14.79
CA LYS A 278 -14.92 3.31 -15.46
C LYS A 278 -14.86 3.16 -16.98
N TYR A 279 -13.70 3.36 -17.60
CA TYR A 279 -13.56 3.29 -19.05
C TYR A 279 -13.44 1.83 -19.56
N TYR A 280 -12.76 0.96 -18.81
CA TYR A 280 -12.53 -0.44 -19.15
C TYR A 280 -13.28 -1.37 -18.19
N GLN A 281 -14.56 -1.58 -18.46
CA GLN A 281 -15.44 -2.46 -17.66
C GLN A 281 -15.19 -3.97 -17.87
N ASN A 282 -14.00 -4.36 -18.36
CA ASN A 282 -13.59 -5.75 -18.49
C ASN A 282 -12.37 -5.97 -17.62
N TRP A 283 -12.53 -6.73 -16.53
CA TRP A 283 -11.50 -6.94 -15.53
C TRP A 283 -10.18 -7.50 -16.11
N ARG A 284 -10.24 -8.33 -17.17
CA ARG A 284 -9.04 -8.88 -17.82
C ARG A 284 -8.25 -7.80 -18.56
N ILE A 285 -8.95 -6.93 -19.29
CA ILE A 285 -8.33 -5.81 -20.02
C ILE A 285 -7.80 -4.79 -19.03
N LEU A 286 -8.58 -4.48 -17.99
CA LEU A 286 -8.20 -3.58 -16.91
C LEU A 286 -6.87 -4.02 -16.27
N LEU A 287 -6.72 -5.29 -15.87
CA LEU A 287 -5.47 -5.80 -15.31
C LEU A 287 -4.29 -5.66 -16.28
N ARG A 288 -4.46 -5.93 -17.58
CA ARG A 288 -3.37 -5.76 -18.55
C ARG A 288 -2.93 -4.30 -18.69
N ILE A 289 -3.87 -3.36 -18.67
CA ILE A 289 -3.58 -1.92 -18.77
C ILE A 289 -2.88 -1.42 -17.50
N LEU A 290 -3.32 -1.87 -16.32
CA LEU A 290 -2.75 -1.44 -15.05
C LEU A 290 -1.36 -2.04 -14.79
N TYR A 291 -1.17 -3.32 -15.09
CA TYR A 291 0.09 -4.03 -14.81
C TYR A 291 1.09 -3.99 -15.97
N GLY A 292 0.63 -3.83 -17.22
CA GLY A 292 1.49 -3.77 -18.41
C GLY A 292 2.62 -2.73 -18.31
N PRO A 293 2.32 -1.45 -17.99
CA PRO A 293 3.36 -0.41 -17.90
C PRO A 293 4.40 -0.68 -16.81
N SER A 294 4.07 -1.45 -15.77
CA SER A 294 5.00 -1.74 -14.68
C SER A 294 6.20 -2.59 -15.10
N LEU A 295 6.10 -3.32 -16.23
CA LEU A 295 7.24 -4.03 -16.79
C LEU A 295 8.37 -3.06 -17.21
N ALA A 296 8.04 -1.81 -17.50
CA ALA A 296 9.02 -0.77 -17.81
C ALA A 296 9.83 -0.31 -16.58
N PHE A 297 9.47 -0.71 -15.34
CA PHE A 297 10.25 -0.39 -14.15
C PHE A 297 11.65 -1.00 -14.17
N ILE A 298 11.95 -1.98 -15.03
CA ILE A 298 13.32 -2.42 -15.26
C ILE A 298 14.26 -1.26 -15.68
N VAL A 299 13.72 -0.25 -16.38
CA VAL A 299 14.47 0.94 -16.82
C VAL A 299 14.97 1.78 -15.64
N TYR A 300 14.33 1.68 -14.47
CA TYR A 300 14.76 2.40 -13.26
C TYR A 300 16.13 1.95 -12.78
N PHE A 301 16.63 0.79 -13.21
CA PHE A 301 17.98 0.34 -12.89
C PHE A 301 19.04 1.36 -13.35
N TRP A 302 18.82 2.01 -14.50
CA TRP A 302 19.75 3.00 -15.05
C TRP A 302 19.49 4.43 -14.62
N ILE A 303 18.26 4.76 -14.19
CA ILE A 303 17.85 6.14 -13.92
C ILE A 303 17.88 6.47 -12.43
N LEU A 304 17.47 5.53 -11.58
CA LEU A 304 17.37 5.74 -10.14
C LEU A 304 18.73 5.43 -9.47
N PRO A 305 19.27 6.33 -8.64
CA PRO A 305 20.41 5.99 -7.79
C PRO A 305 19.99 5.07 -6.64
N GLU A 306 20.96 4.36 -6.07
CA GLU A 306 20.73 3.56 -4.87
C GLU A 306 20.66 4.45 -3.62
N SER A 307 20.07 3.93 -2.53
CA SER A 307 20.03 4.59 -1.23
C SER A 307 21.43 4.84 -0.66
N VAL A 308 21.74 6.11 -0.34
CA VAL A 308 23.02 6.54 0.24
C VAL A 308 23.26 5.90 1.61
N ARG A 309 22.25 5.89 2.48
CA ARG A 309 22.25 5.21 3.79
C ARG A 309 22.45 3.70 3.63
N TRP A 310 21.81 3.08 2.65
CA TRP A 310 22.03 1.66 2.40
C TRP A 310 23.49 1.39 1.96
N LEU A 311 24.03 2.21 1.05
CA LEU A 311 25.42 2.11 0.61
C LEU A 311 26.41 2.27 1.78
N LEU A 312 26.21 3.28 2.63
CA LEU A 312 27.00 3.46 3.85
C LEU A 312 26.87 2.26 4.80
N SER A 313 25.66 1.73 5.00
CA SER A 313 25.47 0.55 5.86
C SER A 313 26.13 -0.73 5.33
N ARG A 314 26.46 -0.77 4.03
CA ARG A 314 27.10 -1.91 3.35
C ARG A 314 28.60 -1.68 3.08
N ASN A 315 29.21 -0.63 3.65
CA ASN A 315 30.60 -0.22 3.41
C ASN A 315 30.91 0.01 1.91
N ARG A 316 29.93 0.49 1.14
CA ARG A 316 30.08 0.84 -0.29
C ARG A 316 30.26 2.36 -0.42
N ASP A 317 31.29 2.87 0.24
CA ASP A 317 31.42 4.30 0.50
C ASP A 317 31.76 5.12 -0.73
N GLU A 318 32.52 4.55 -1.66
CA GLU A 318 32.87 5.22 -2.93
C GLU A 318 31.63 5.48 -3.79
N GLU A 319 30.66 4.57 -3.79
CA GLU A 319 29.40 4.79 -4.49
C GLU A 319 28.54 5.85 -3.81
N ALA A 320 28.52 5.86 -2.47
CA ALA A 320 27.83 6.89 -1.70
C ALA A 320 28.42 8.29 -1.99
N LYS A 321 29.75 8.40 -2.02
CA LYS A 321 30.48 9.62 -2.42
C LYS A 321 30.08 10.08 -3.82
N LEU A 322 30.05 9.16 -4.80
CA LEU A 322 29.69 9.50 -6.18
C LEU A 322 28.28 10.09 -6.27
N ILE A 323 27.30 9.51 -5.56
CA ILE A 323 25.92 10.04 -5.55
C ILE A 323 25.87 11.43 -4.90
N LEU A 324 26.57 11.63 -3.78
CA LEU A 324 26.61 12.94 -3.11
C LEU A 324 27.33 14.01 -3.95
N LYS A 325 28.42 13.66 -4.65
CA LYS A 325 29.10 14.55 -5.60
C LYS A 325 28.21 14.90 -6.79
N GLN A 326 27.47 13.93 -7.33
CA GLN A 326 26.48 14.18 -8.39
C GLN A 326 25.37 15.12 -7.92
N ALA A 327 24.85 14.91 -6.70
CA ALA A 327 23.85 15.79 -6.10
C ALA A 327 24.37 17.22 -5.97
N SER A 328 25.61 17.39 -5.49
CA SER A 328 26.26 18.69 -5.36
C SER A 328 26.47 19.38 -6.71
N ALA A 329 26.94 18.65 -7.72
CA ALA A 329 27.17 19.19 -9.06
C ALA A 329 25.87 19.67 -9.73
N VAL A 330 24.79 18.90 -9.61
CA VAL A 330 23.47 19.26 -10.18
C VAL A 330 22.84 20.45 -9.45
N ASN A 331 23.07 20.55 -8.14
CA ASN A 331 22.55 21.65 -7.32
C ASN A 331 23.45 22.89 -7.35
N GLN A 332 24.57 22.86 -8.07
CA GLN A 332 25.54 23.95 -8.15
C GLN A 332 26.09 24.36 -6.76
N SER A 333 26.26 23.38 -5.88
CA SER A 333 26.94 23.54 -4.59
C SER A 333 28.34 22.94 -4.66
N GLU A 334 29.29 23.53 -3.95
CA GLU A 334 30.63 22.95 -3.76
C GLU A 334 30.61 22.10 -2.48
N LEU A 335 30.86 20.80 -2.60
CA LEU A 335 30.97 19.90 -1.46
C LEU A 335 32.45 19.55 -1.23
N PRO A 336 33.06 19.97 -0.09
CA PRO A 336 34.45 19.66 0.19
C PRO A 336 34.69 18.15 0.36
N ASP A 337 35.74 17.61 -0.25
CA ASP A 337 36.09 16.18 -0.12
C ASP A 337 36.35 15.77 1.34
N ASN A 338 36.89 16.68 2.16
CA ASN A 338 37.11 16.47 3.60
C ASN A 338 35.79 16.12 4.35
N TRP A 339 34.66 16.70 3.95
CA TRP A 339 33.37 16.40 4.59
C TRP A 339 32.87 14.99 4.24
N LEU A 340 33.11 14.55 3.00
CA LEU A 340 32.82 13.19 2.56
C LEU A 340 33.70 12.17 3.29
N GLU A 341 34.98 12.45 3.48
CA GLU A 341 35.91 11.60 4.25
C GLU A 341 35.50 11.51 5.71
N LYS A 342 35.14 12.63 6.35
CA LYS A 342 34.62 12.65 7.73
C LYS A 342 33.33 11.85 7.89
N LEU A 343 32.41 11.91 6.92
CA LEU A 343 31.19 11.11 6.93
C LEU A 343 31.49 9.61 6.96
N ILE A 344 32.45 9.17 6.15
CA ILE A 344 32.85 7.74 6.07
C ILE A 344 33.58 7.32 7.33
N ALA A 345 34.52 8.14 7.81
CA ALA A 345 35.23 7.88 9.06
C ALA A 345 34.26 7.76 10.25
N ALA A 346 33.19 8.56 10.27
CA ALA A 346 32.13 8.46 11.27
C ALA A 346 31.30 7.17 11.12
N ASN A 347 31.11 6.66 9.91
CA ASN A 347 30.41 5.40 9.63
C ASN A 347 31.26 4.16 10.01
N ASP A 348 32.57 4.25 9.85
CA ASP A 348 33.54 3.18 10.15
C ASP A 348 33.82 2.97 11.66
N ASP A 349 33.28 3.80 12.55
CA ASP A 349 33.50 3.68 13.99
C ASP A 349 33.09 2.27 14.49
N PRO A 350 34.02 1.48 15.07
CA PRO A 350 33.76 0.10 15.51
C PRO A 350 32.65 -0.01 16.57
N LYS A 351 32.30 1.08 17.26
CA LYS A 351 31.15 1.11 18.17
C LYS A 351 29.81 1.04 17.45
N LEU A 352 29.71 1.57 16.23
CA LEU A 352 28.51 1.52 15.40
C LEU A 352 28.35 0.15 14.74
N ARG A 353 29.43 -0.46 14.24
CA ARG A 353 29.44 -1.81 13.67
C ARG A 353 28.94 -2.87 14.66
N ASN A 354 29.37 -2.78 15.92
CA ASN A 354 28.90 -3.66 16.99
C ASN A 354 27.42 -3.46 17.38
N SER A 355 26.79 -2.33 17.02
CA SER A 355 25.37 -2.06 17.27
C SER A 355 24.47 -2.59 16.16
N SER A 356 24.93 -2.56 14.91
CA SER A 356 24.27 -3.17 13.74
C SER A 356 24.47 -4.69 13.65
N GLU A 357 25.57 -5.23 14.20
CA GLU A 357 25.81 -6.69 14.32
C GLU A 357 25.12 -7.36 15.51
N LYS A 358 24.50 -6.60 16.43
CA LYS A 358 23.57 -7.21 17.40
C LYS A 358 22.35 -7.71 16.63
N LYS A 359 22.46 -8.94 16.11
CA LYS A 359 21.35 -9.80 15.70
C LYS A 359 20.32 -9.74 16.80
N PHE A 360 19.30 -8.89 16.65
CA PHE A 360 18.07 -9.07 17.38
C PHE A 360 17.58 -10.47 16.96
N PRO A 361 17.40 -11.41 17.90
CA PRO A 361 16.94 -12.74 17.55
C PRO A 361 15.45 -12.60 17.23
N ILE A 362 15.15 -12.17 16.00
CA ILE A 362 13.79 -12.10 15.44
C ILE A 362 13.11 -13.46 15.63
N ARG A 363 13.86 -14.56 15.55
CA ARG A 363 13.40 -15.92 15.91
C ARG A 363 12.89 -16.01 17.36
N GLU A 364 13.63 -15.54 18.35
CA GLU A 364 13.17 -15.60 19.75
C GLU A 364 12.00 -14.65 20.03
N ALA A 365 11.95 -13.51 19.34
CA ALA A 365 10.81 -12.59 19.42
C ALA A 365 9.55 -13.19 18.78
N PHE A 366 9.67 -13.83 17.61
CA PHE A 366 8.59 -14.54 16.94
C PHE A 366 8.13 -15.77 17.74
N ASP A 367 9.04 -16.57 18.28
CA ASP A 367 8.70 -17.73 19.10
C ASP A 367 7.92 -17.29 20.35
N LYS A 368 8.36 -16.24 21.04
CA LYS A 368 7.62 -15.69 22.21
C LYS A 368 6.28 -15.06 21.83
N PHE A 369 6.17 -14.45 20.65
CA PHE A 369 4.95 -13.80 20.18
C PHE A 369 3.90 -14.82 19.70
N PHE A 370 4.31 -15.79 18.89
CA PHE A 370 3.43 -16.78 18.27
C PHE A 370 2.85 -17.75 19.32
N TRP A 371 3.67 -18.23 20.27
CA TRP A 371 3.19 -19.08 21.37
C TRP A 371 2.25 -18.36 22.35
N ARG A 372 2.30 -17.03 22.42
CA ARG A 372 1.35 -16.22 23.21
C ARG A 372 0.00 -16.05 22.52
N ILE A 373 -0.03 -15.95 21.19
CA ILE A 373 -1.27 -15.78 20.40
C ILE A 373 -1.99 -17.13 20.23
N ALA A 374 -1.25 -18.23 20.01
CA ALA A 374 -1.82 -19.57 19.85
C ALA A 374 -2.61 -20.08 21.08
N LYS A 375 -2.52 -19.38 22.23
CA LYS A 375 -3.24 -19.71 23.47
C LYS A 375 -4.67 -19.15 23.54
N TYR A 376 -5.08 -18.26 22.63
CA TYR A 376 -6.43 -17.66 22.63
C TYR A 376 -7.11 -17.80 21.25
N SER A 377 -8.31 -18.41 21.24
CA SER A 377 -8.98 -19.02 20.07
C SER A 377 -9.55 -18.08 19.00
N GLU A 378 -9.89 -18.70 17.86
CA GLU A 378 -10.70 -18.36 16.66
C GLU A 378 -11.09 -16.92 16.27
N ASN A 379 -11.41 -16.02 17.21
CA ASN A 379 -11.76 -14.62 16.91
C ASN A 379 -10.60 -13.65 17.14
N SER A 380 -9.38 -14.17 17.35
CA SER A 380 -8.22 -13.38 17.70
C SER A 380 -7.71 -12.43 16.60
N PRO A 381 -7.73 -12.74 15.29
CA PRO A 381 -7.08 -11.86 14.30
C PRO A 381 -7.74 -10.47 14.18
N PRO A 382 -9.08 -10.32 14.07
CA PRO A 382 -9.71 -9.00 13.96
C PRO A 382 -9.56 -8.17 15.24
N ILE A 383 -9.66 -8.81 16.40
CA ILE A 383 -9.55 -8.14 17.70
C ILE A 383 -8.12 -7.68 17.94
N LEU A 384 -7.13 -8.50 17.60
CA LEU A 384 -5.73 -8.14 17.74
C LEU A 384 -5.36 -7.00 16.78
N PHE A 385 -5.90 -6.99 15.56
CA PHE A 385 -5.70 -5.89 14.60
C PHE A 385 -6.35 -4.57 15.06
N ALA A 386 -7.57 -4.65 15.61
CA ALA A 386 -8.26 -3.48 16.16
C ALA A 386 -7.53 -2.92 17.39
N ILE A 387 -7.06 -3.81 18.28
CA ILE A 387 -6.31 -3.41 19.48
C ILE A 387 -4.94 -2.86 19.11
N THR A 388 -4.21 -3.46 18.16
CA THR A 388 -2.90 -2.95 17.74
C THR A 388 -3.04 -1.60 17.03
N ALA A 389 -4.07 -1.40 16.21
CA ALA A 389 -4.33 -0.11 15.57
C ALA A 389 -4.75 0.98 16.57
N LEU A 390 -5.63 0.66 17.52
CA LEU A 390 -6.06 1.59 18.56
C LEU A 390 -4.93 1.90 19.55
N THR A 391 -4.13 0.91 19.91
CA THR A 391 -2.96 1.12 20.77
C THR A 391 -1.88 1.88 20.03
N SER A 392 -1.63 1.62 18.74
CA SER A 392 -0.69 2.43 17.95
C SER A 392 -1.17 3.87 17.80
N ALA A 393 -2.46 4.11 17.56
CA ALA A 393 -3.04 5.46 17.50
C ALA A 393 -2.98 6.17 18.86
N GLY A 394 -3.29 5.46 19.96
CA GLY A 394 -3.21 5.99 21.32
C GLY A 394 -1.77 6.27 21.77
N LEU A 395 -0.83 5.36 21.47
CA LEU A 395 0.61 5.59 21.68
C LEU A 395 1.13 6.73 20.82
N SER A 396 0.58 6.92 19.61
CA SER A 396 0.94 8.06 18.75
C SER A 396 0.55 9.40 19.36
N LEU A 397 -0.52 9.45 20.14
CA LEU A 397 -0.92 10.63 20.91
C LEU A 397 -0.09 10.81 22.20
N LEU A 398 0.54 9.75 22.70
CA LEU A 398 1.41 9.75 23.87
C LEU A 398 2.89 9.92 23.53
N PHE A 399 3.27 9.93 22.25
CA PHE A 399 4.63 10.29 21.86
C PHE A 399 4.86 11.76 22.26
N PRO A 400 5.86 12.05 23.11
CA PRO A 400 6.19 13.41 23.54
C PRO A 400 6.84 14.25 22.42
N GLU A 401 6.57 13.93 21.16
CA GLU A 401 7.37 14.29 19.99
C GLU A 401 6.67 15.27 19.05
N THR A 402 5.93 16.22 19.61
CA THR A 402 5.61 17.48 18.92
C THR A 402 5.91 18.74 19.73
N THR A 403 6.40 18.61 20.97
CA THR A 403 6.71 19.78 21.80
C THR A 403 8.23 19.97 21.97
N ASN A 404 8.82 20.73 21.05
CA ASN A 404 10.11 21.42 21.19
C ASN A 404 11.39 20.59 21.40
N LYS A 405 11.47 19.34 20.93
CA LYS A 405 12.77 18.63 20.84
C LYS A 405 13.00 18.05 19.45
N THR A 406 14.18 18.32 18.90
CA THR A 406 14.67 17.68 17.68
C THR A 406 15.01 16.22 17.97
N LEU A 407 14.52 15.31 17.13
CA LEU A 407 14.85 13.89 17.18
C LEU A 407 16.37 13.68 17.02
N PRO A 408 16.97 12.75 17.80
CA PRO A 408 18.37 12.37 17.60
C PRO A 408 18.54 11.67 16.26
N ASN A 409 19.43 12.20 15.42
CA ASN A 409 19.65 11.68 14.06
C ASN A 409 20.85 10.73 13.98
N THR A 410 21.53 10.51 15.12
CA THR A 410 22.63 9.55 15.25
C THR A 410 22.41 8.63 16.45
N VAL A 411 22.87 7.38 16.35
CA VAL A 411 22.80 6.40 17.45
C VAL A 411 23.60 6.87 18.67
N LYS A 412 24.65 7.68 18.46
CA LYS A 412 25.45 8.31 19.52
C LYS A 412 24.65 9.34 20.30
N GLU A 413 23.92 10.21 19.62
CA GLU A 413 23.02 11.21 20.22
C GLU A 413 21.84 10.54 20.95
N ALA A 414 21.29 9.44 20.41
CA ALA A 414 20.30 8.63 21.10
C ALA A 414 20.87 7.96 22.37
N ASN A 415 22.13 7.49 22.33
CA ASN A 415 22.84 6.97 23.49
C ASN A 415 23.15 8.06 24.52
N ASP A 416 23.49 9.27 24.09
CA ASP A 416 23.78 10.40 24.97
C ASP A 416 22.51 10.92 25.67
N ILE A 417 21.36 10.86 24.99
CA ILE A 417 20.02 11.07 25.59
C ILE A 417 19.70 9.97 26.61
N GLY A 418 20.05 8.71 26.32
CA GLY A 418 19.92 7.60 27.25
C GLY A 418 20.86 7.72 28.47
N ALA A 419 22.07 8.23 28.27
CA ALA A 419 23.08 8.42 29.31
C ALA A 419 22.71 9.60 30.23
N THR A 420 22.30 10.75 29.68
CA THR A 420 21.81 11.89 30.47
C THR A 420 20.59 11.53 31.30
N LYS A 421 19.71 10.63 30.82
CA LYS A 421 18.59 10.11 31.60
C LYS A 421 19.07 9.24 32.77
N LYS A 422 20.11 8.42 32.60
CA LYS A 422 20.73 7.66 33.70
C LYS A 422 21.41 8.57 34.73
N THR A 423 22.08 9.63 34.31
CA THR A 423 22.73 10.61 35.21
C THR A 423 21.70 11.40 36.00
N ASN A 424 20.59 11.79 35.38
CA ASN A 424 19.51 12.50 36.07
C ASN A 424 18.73 11.59 37.04
N VAL A 425 18.56 10.30 36.72
CA VAL A 425 17.93 9.34 37.64
C VAL A 425 18.84 9.07 38.85
N THR A 426 20.15 8.90 38.65
CA THR A 426 21.10 8.74 39.76
C THR A 426 21.30 10.03 40.58
N ALA A 427 21.22 11.21 39.96
CA ALA A 427 21.25 12.48 40.68
C ALA A 427 19.98 12.74 41.50
N VAL A 428 18.82 12.26 41.04
CA VAL A 428 17.55 12.35 41.80
C VAL A 428 17.51 11.30 42.92
N GLU A 429 18.03 10.10 42.71
CA GLU A 429 18.15 9.08 43.78
C GLU A 429 19.10 9.53 44.91
N ASN A 430 20.20 10.23 44.57
CA ASN A 430 21.13 10.79 45.56
C ASN A 430 20.63 12.09 46.24
N PHE A 431 19.49 12.65 45.80
CA PHE A 431 18.85 13.81 46.44
C PHE A 431 17.69 13.43 47.36
N VAL A 432 17.30 12.15 47.36
CA VAL A 432 16.17 11.59 48.14
C VAL A 432 16.65 10.61 49.24
N THR A 433 17.96 10.41 49.36
CA THR A 433 18.63 9.81 50.53
C THR A 433 19.46 10.85 51.25
#